data_AF-A0AAD9LLL3-F1
#
_entry.id   AF-A0AAD9LLL3-F1
#
_cell.length_a   1.000
_cell.length_b   1.000
_cell.length_c   1.000
_cell.angle_alpha   90.00
_cell.angle_beta   90.00
_cell.angle_gamma   90.00
#
_symmetry.space_group_name_H-M   'P 1'
#
loop_
_entity.id
_entity.type
_entity.pdbx_description
1 polymer ?
#
loop_
_entity_poly.entity_id
_entity_poly.type
_entity_poly.pdbx_seq_one_letter_code
_entity_poly.pdbx_strand_id
1 'polypeptide(L)'
;MVKFDCFGTPKIDAATGLQTPVDFENDPEYLEIREGLEPAFLEAAGSAVEAYLSGDWPKARHYLTHAQQIRPQDGPCKYLMGVLKSNNFETPRDWKGYRYVAGY
;
A
#
# COMPACT_ATOMS: atom_id res chain seq x y z
N MET A 1 -11.44 -16.68 -29.24
CA MET A 1 -10.81 -15.35 -29.27
C MET A 1 -10.90 -14.80 -27.86
N VAL A 2 -9.82 -14.88 -27.09
CA VAL A 2 -9.80 -14.43 -25.69
C VAL A 2 -9.52 -12.93 -25.72
N LYS A 3 -10.48 -12.12 -25.28
CA LYS A 3 -10.23 -10.70 -25.01
C LYS A 3 -9.30 -10.64 -23.81
N PHE A 4 -8.09 -10.15 -24.02
CA PHE A 4 -7.30 -9.61 -22.92
C PHE A 4 -7.90 -8.24 -22.64
N ASP A 5 -8.87 -8.18 -21.73
CA ASP A 5 -9.27 -6.90 -21.18
C ASP A 5 -8.08 -6.40 -20.35
N CYS A 6 -7.46 -5.30 -20.76
CA CYS A 6 -6.31 -4.73 -20.08
C CYS A 6 -6.77 -4.15 -18.73
N PHE A 7 -6.19 -4.65 -17.65
CA PHE A 7 -6.39 -4.10 -16.31
C PHE A 7 -6.16 -2.58 -16.29
N GLY A 8 -7.10 -1.82 -15.73
CA GLY A 8 -7.01 -0.38 -15.57
C GLY A 8 -7.34 0.42 -16.84
N THR A 9 -8.11 -0.15 -17.76
CA THR A 9 -8.59 0.59 -18.94
C THR A 9 -9.52 1.74 -18.49
N PRO A 10 -9.25 3.00 -18.88
CA PRO A 10 -10.12 4.12 -18.52
C PRO A 10 -11.55 3.92 -19.00
N LYS A 11 -12.50 3.95 -18.07
CA LYS A 11 -13.93 3.95 -18.37
C LYS A 11 -14.33 5.37 -18.78
N ILE A 12 -14.89 5.52 -19.99
CA ILE A 12 -15.30 6.82 -20.55
C ILE A 12 -16.82 6.91 -20.55
N ASP A 13 -17.35 7.97 -19.96
CA ASP A 13 -18.77 8.30 -20.00
C ASP A 13 -19.18 8.65 -21.44
N ALA A 14 -20.15 7.93 -21.98
CA ALA A 14 -20.56 8.06 -23.38
C ALA A 14 -21.31 9.37 -23.69
N ALA A 15 -21.86 10.05 -22.69
CA ALA A 15 -22.63 11.28 -22.86
C ALA A 15 -21.73 12.53 -22.82
N THR A 16 -20.69 12.50 -22.00
CA THR A 16 -19.78 13.62 -21.76
C THR A 16 -18.43 13.45 -22.45
N GLY A 17 -18.07 12.22 -22.83
CA GLY A 17 -16.76 11.88 -23.37
C GLY A 17 -15.62 11.95 -22.33
N LEU A 18 -15.95 12.12 -21.05
CA LEU A 18 -14.98 12.25 -19.96
C LEU A 18 -14.72 10.90 -19.31
N GLN A 19 -13.52 10.73 -18.74
CA GLN A 19 -13.22 9.57 -17.93
C GLN A 19 -14.06 9.59 -16.64
N THR A 20 -14.68 8.46 -16.31
CA THR A 20 -15.36 8.27 -15.04
C THR A 20 -14.32 8.01 -13.93
N PRO A 21 -14.52 8.56 -12.72
CA PRO A 21 -13.71 8.19 -11.57
C PRO A 21 -13.72 6.68 -11.34
N VAL A 22 -12.57 6.13 -10.96
CA VAL A 22 -12.45 4.73 -10.58
C VAL A 22 -13.11 4.51 -9.22
N ASP A 23 -13.96 3.49 -9.11
CA ASP A 23 -14.52 3.04 -7.84
C ASP A 23 -13.67 1.90 -7.27
N PHE A 24 -12.66 2.24 -6.47
CA PHE A 24 -11.75 1.24 -5.90
C PHE A 24 -12.40 0.26 -4.91
N GLU A 25 -13.62 0.56 -4.44
CA GLU A 25 -14.27 -0.21 -3.38
C GLU A 25 -15.30 -1.19 -3.92
N ASN A 26 -15.98 -0.87 -5.03
CA ASN A 26 -17.03 -1.73 -5.58
C ASN A 26 -16.74 -2.25 -6.98
N ASP A 27 -15.70 -1.75 -7.67
CA ASP A 27 -15.35 -2.21 -9.02
C ASP A 27 -14.69 -3.59 -8.97
N PRO A 28 -15.31 -4.65 -9.56
CA PRO A 28 -14.79 -6.01 -9.49
C PRO A 28 -13.35 -6.13 -9.98
N GLU A 29 -12.98 -5.36 -11.02
CA GLU A 29 -11.63 -5.36 -11.59
C GLU A 29 -10.56 -4.93 -10.56
N TYR A 30 -10.91 -4.03 -9.63
CA TYR A 30 -10.00 -3.54 -8.60
C TYR A 30 -10.06 -4.37 -7.31
N LEU A 31 -11.21 -4.98 -7.04
CA LEU A 31 -11.36 -5.96 -5.96
C LEU A 31 -10.50 -7.21 -6.24
N GLU A 32 -10.47 -7.69 -7.49
CA GLU A 32 -9.66 -8.85 -7.91
C GLU A 32 -8.15 -8.66 -7.65
N ILE A 33 -7.63 -7.42 -7.66
CA ILE A 33 -6.21 -7.15 -7.31
C ILE A 33 -5.95 -7.43 -5.82
N ARG A 34 -6.97 -7.20 -4.97
CA ARG A 34 -6.90 -7.42 -3.53
C ARG A 34 -7.18 -8.89 -3.19
N GLU A 35 -7.74 -9.67 -4.12
CA GLU A 35 -7.99 -11.09 -3.93
C GLU A 35 -6.68 -11.89 -3.82
N GLY A 36 -6.63 -12.81 -2.85
CA GLY A 36 -5.48 -13.69 -2.62
C GLY A 36 -4.43 -13.17 -1.64
N LEU A 37 -4.64 -12.00 -1.03
CA LEU A 37 -3.85 -11.56 0.12
C LEU A 37 -4.42 -12.13 1.42
N GLU A 38 -3.54 -12.66 2.26
CA GLU A 38 -3.92 -13.26 3.53
C GLU A 38 -4.48 -12.17 4.48
N PRO A 39 -5.66 -12.34 5.12
CA PRO A 39 -6.23 -11.31 5.99
C PRO A 39 -5.29 -10.84 7.10
N ALA A 40 -4.53 -11.77 7.70
CA ALA A 40 -3.53 -11.46 8.71
C ALA A 40 -2.38 -10.61 8.15
N PHE A 41 -2.01 -10.80 6.88
CA PHE A 41 -1.02 -9.94 6.22
C PHE A 41 -1.58 -8.53 6.04
N LEU A 42 -2.81 -8.39 5.57
CA LEU A 42 -3.46 -7.10 5.37
C LEU A 42 -3.58 -6.33 6.70
N GLU A 43 -4.00 -6.98 7.77
CA GLU A 43 -4.10 -6.39 9.11
C GLU A 43 -2.73 -5.93 9.63
N ALA A 44 -1.70 -6.76 9.49
CA ALA A 44 -0.34 -6.42 9.91
C ALA A 44 0.25 -5.28 9.08
N ALA A 45 0.12 -5.34 7.75
CA ALA A 45 0.62 -4.30 6.85
C ALA A 45 -0.10 -2.96 7.08
N GLY A 46 -1.42 -2.97 7.25
CA GLY A 46 -2.20 -1.79 7.60
C GLY A 46 -1.76 -1.18 8.93
N SER A 47 -1.67 -2.01 9.98
CA SER A 47 -1.22 -1.58 11.32
C SER A 47 0.21 -1.01 11.30
N ALA A 48 1.10 -1.57 10.48
CA ALA A 48 2.44 -1.04 10.28
C ALA A 48 2.44 0.36 9.67
N VAL A 49 1.61 0.57 8.63
CA VAL A 49 1.49 1.88 7.96
C VAL A 49 0.92 2.91 8.93
N GLU A 50 -0.16 2.59 9.65
CA GLU A 50 -0.75 3.51 10.63
C GLU A 50 0.25 3.93 11.71
N ALA A 51 1.02 2.97 12.25
CA ALA A 51 2.05 3.25 13.25
C ALA A 51 3.20 4.11 12.67
N TYR A 52 3.60 3.86 11.42
CA TYR A 52 4.60 4.69 10.75
C TYR A 52 4.10 6.13 10.57
N LEU A 53 2.87 6.31 10.09
CA LEU A 53 2.27 7.62 9.88
C LEU A 53 2.10 8.38 11.21
N SER A 54 1.73 7.70 12.30
CA SER A 54 1.58 8.33 13.62
C SER A 54 2.90 8.62 14.34
N GLY A 55 4.03 8.10 13.82
CA GLY A 55 5.34 8.28 14.42
C GLY A 55 5.71 7.25 15.49
N ASP A 56 4.93 6.18 15.65
CA ASP A 56 5.29 5.04 16.50
C ASP A 56 6.10 4.01 15.70
N TRP A 57 7.34 4.36 15.37
CA TRP A 57 8.21 3.52 14.54
C TRP A 57 8.61 2.18 15.18
N PRO A 58 8.75 2.06 16.52
CA PRO A 58 8.88 0.76 17.17
C PRO A 58 7.68 -0.16 16.91
N LYS A 59 6.45 0.35 17.02
CA LYS A 59 5.22 -0.40 16.70
C LYS A 59 5.15 -0.73 15.20
N ALA A 60 5.52 0.20 14.33
CA ALA A 60 5.61 -0.04 12.89
C ALA A 60 6.57 -1.21 12.59
N ARG A 61 7.75 -1.23 13.22
CA ARG A 61 8.73 -2.32 13.07
C ARG A 61 8.16 -3.67 13.50
N HIS A 62 7.43 -3.71 14.62
CA HIS A 62 6.80 -4.93 15.11
C HIS A 62 5.84 -5.52 14.08
N TYR A 63 4.90 -4.72 13.58
CA TYR A 63 3.93 -5.18 12.59
C TYR A 63 4.56 -5.53 11.24
N LEU A 64 5.57 -4.75 10.78
CA LEU A 64 6.30 -5.10 9.57
C LEU A 64 7.03 -6.43 9.67
N THR A 65 7.58 -6.74 10.84
CA THR A 65 8.23 -8.03 11.07
C THR A 65 7.21 -9.17 10.92
N HIS A 66 5.99 -8.98 11.45
CA HIS A 66 4.92 -9.96 11.30
C HIS A 66 4.43 -10.07 9.84
N ALA A 67 4.19 -8.94 9.16
CA ALA A 67 3.82 -8.92 7.75
C ALA A 67 4.86 -9.63 6.86
N GLN A 68 6.16 -9.42 7.13
CA GLN A 68 7.25 -10.07 6.40
C GLN A 68 7.41 -11.56 6.72
N GLN A 69 6.90 -12.05 7.85
CA GLN A 69 6.83 -13.50 8.11
C GLN A 69 5.77 -14.16 7.22
N ILE A 70 4.64 -13.48 6.99
CA ILE A 70 3.53 -13.99 6.16
C ILE A 70 3.88 -13.87 4.67
N ARG A 71 4.38 -12.69 4.25
CA ARG A 71 4.73 -12.36 2.86
C ARG A 71 6.15 -11.78 2.78
N PRO A 72 7.19 -12.63 2.79
CA PRO A 72 8.59 -12.17 2.85
C PRO A 72 9.08 -11.43 1.60
N GLN A 73 8.36 -11.54 0.47
CA GLN A 73 8.70 -10.87 -0.78
C GLN A 73 7.84 -9.64 -1.08
N ASP A 74 6.99 -9.22 -0.14
CA ASP A 74 6.21 -7.99 -0.32
C ASP A 74 7.13 -6.77 -0.43
N GLY A 75 7.14 -6.15 -1.61
CA GLY A 75 7.98 -4.99 -1.93
C GLY A 75 7.73 -3.81 -1.00
N PRO A 76 6.46 -3.36 -0.83
CA PRO A 76 6.11 -2.28 0.09
C PRO A 76 6.60 -2.49 1.53
N CYS A 77 6.35 -3.65 2.14
CA CYS A 77 6.80 -3.94 3.50
C CYS A 77 8.33 -3.93 3.62
N LYS A 78 9.05 -4.52 2.63
CA LYS A 78 10.53 -4.46 2.58
C LYS A 78 11.05 -3.04 2.47
N TYR A 79 10.42 -2.23 1.64
CA TYR A 79 10.80 -0.82 1.48
C TYR A 79 10.60 -0.05 2.79
N LEU A 80 9.42 -0.15 3.41
CA LEU A 80 9.13 0.57 4.65
C LEU A 80 10.06 0.11 5.79
N MET A 81 10.32 -1.19 5.93
CA MET A 81 11.33 -1.71 6.87
C MET A 81 12.71 -1.12 6.61
N GLY A 82 13.09 -0.96 5.34
CA GLY A 82 14.34 -0.28 4.93
C GLY A 82 14.37 1.18 5.38
N VAL A 83 13.25 1.91 5.25
CA VAL A 83 13.12 3.29 5.75
C VAL A 83 13.34 3.34 7.27
N LEU A 84 12.65 2.49 8.03
CA LEU A 84 12.84 2.44 9.49
C LEU A 84 14.30 2.15 9.84
N LYS A 85 14.89 1.13 9.21
CA LYS A 85 16.28 0.73 9.44
C LYS A 85 17.27 1.87 9.12
N SER A 86 17.03 2.63 8.06
CA SER A 86 17.90 3.75 7.67
C SER A 86 17.90 4.92 8.66
N ASN A 87 16.88 5.02 9.52
CA ASN A 87 16.84 5.99 10.63
C ASN A 87 17.07 5.31 11.98
N ASN A 88 17.79 4.18 12.01
CA ASN A 88 18.05 3.41 13.24
C ASN A 88 16.79 2.99 14.01
N PHE A 89 15.66 2.82 13.31
CA PHE A 89 14.34 2.55 13.87
C PHE A 89 13.81 3.64 14.81
N GLU A 90 14.34 4.85 14.71
CA GLU A 90 13.89 6.01 15.46
C GLU A 90 13.11 6.96 14.56
N THR A 91 11.97 7.42 15.06
CA THR A 91 11.16 8.44 14.40
C THR A 91 11.90 9.77 14.39
N PRO A 92 11.99 10.47 13.25
CA PRO A 92 12.51 11.84 13.21
C PRO A 92 11.75 12.77 14.15
N ARG A 93 12.45 13.72 14.78
CA ARG A 93 11.84 14.65 15.75
C ARG A 93 10.74 15.51 15.14
N ASP A 94 10.86 15.81 13.86
CA ASP A 94 9.95 16.64 13.07
C ASP A 94 9.02 15.81 12.17
N TRP A 95 8.79 14.54 12.52
CA TRP A 95 7.97 13.64 11.72
C TRP A 95 6.53 14.14 11.55
N LYS A 96 6.14 14.41 10.31
CA LYS A 96 4.82 14.94 9.92
C LYS A 96 3.85 13.86 9.45
N GLY A 97 4.19 12.59 9.63
CA GLY A 97 3.45 11.47 9.06
C GLY A 97 3.72 11.22 7.58
N TYR A 98 4.73 11.86 6.98
CA TYR A 98 5.17 11.55 5.62
C TYR A 98 6.65 11.86 5.43
N ARG A 99 7.25 11.22 4.42
CA ARG A 99 8.61 11.50 3.98
C ARG A 99 8.58 12.03 2.56
N TYR A 100 9.24 13.16 2.34
CA TYR A 100 9.48 13.67 0.99
C TYR A 100 10.42 12.72 0.22
N VAL A 101 10.05 12.36 -1.00
CA VAL A 101 10.87 11.59 -1.92
C VAL A 101 11.08 12.46 -3.15
N ALA A 102 12.33 12.84 -3.43
CA ALA A 102 12.66 13.64 -4.61
C ALA A 102 12.49 12.81 -5.88
N GLY A 103 11.89 13.40 -6.93
CA GLY A 103 11.83 12.80 -8.26
C GLY A 103 10.52 12.09 -8.63
N TYR A 104 9.45 12.33 -7.86
CA TYR A 104 8.07 11.98 -8.21
C TYR A 104 7.21 13.24 -8.26
#